data_AF-A0AAV8PWE6-F1
#
_entry.id   AF-A0AAV8PWE6-F1
#
_cell.length_a   1.000
_cell.length_b   1.000
_cell.length_c   1.000
_cell.angle_alpha   90.00
_cell.angle_beta   90.00
_cell.angle_gamma   90.00
#
_symmetry.space_group_name_H-M   'P 1'
#
loop_
_entity.id
_entity.type
_entity.pdbx_description
1 polymer ?
#
loop_
_entity_poly.entity_id
_entity_poly.type
_entity_poly.pdbx_seq_one_letter_code
_entity_poly.pdbx_strand_id
1 'polypeptide(L)' 'MRNAGRRVIRGGRERHAVGLSVRRKVRELQRLVPGGRQLPAAQLFLHTADYIFHLSLKVQVLRALSKFYMP' A
#
# COMPACT_ATOMS: atom_id res chain seq x y z
N MET A 1 40.47 -21.37 -22.80
CA MET A 1 39.53 -21.85 -21.77
C MET A 1 39.28 -20.74 -20.75
N ARG A 2 38.01 -20.60 -20.31
CA ARG A 2 37.50 -19.98 -19.05
C ARG A 2 37.20 -18.47 -18.97
N ASN A 3 35.98 -18.14 -19.39
CA ASN A 3 34.87 -17.54 -18.62
C ASN A 3 35.14 -16.32 -17.70
N ALA A 4 34.88 -15.12 -18.22
CA ALA A 4 34.58 -13.91 -17.43
C ALA A 4 33.36 -13.19 -18.01
N GLY A 5 32.14 -13.53 -17.57
CA GLY A 5 30.94 -12.93 -18.16
C GLY A 5 29.61 -13.21 -17.44
N ARG A 6 29.59 -13.37 -16.10
CA ARG A 6 28.36 -13.83 -15.42
C ARG A 6 27.94 -13.13 -14.12
N ARG A 7 28.56 -12.02 -13.72
CA ARG A 7 28.25 -11.40 -12.40
C ARG A 7 27.27 -10.21 -12.41
N VAL A 8 27.01 -9.55 -13.54
CA VAL A 8 26.16 -8.33 -13.55
C VAL A 8 24.66 -8.63 -13.68
N ILE A 9 24.27 -9.79 -14.22
CA ILE A 9 22.87 -10.10 -14.55
C ILE A 9 22.00 -10.41 -13.31
N ARG A 10 22.59 -10.84 -12.18
CA ARG A 10 21.82 -11.22 -10.98
C ARG A 10 21.15 -10.03 -10.29
N GLY A 11 21.85 -8.91 -10.11
CA GLY A 11 21.33 -7.76 -9.36
C GLY A 11 20.19 -7.00 -10.08
N GLY A 12 20.16 -7.02 -11.41
CA GLY A 12 19.09 -6.39 -12.19
C GLY A 12 17.75 -7.13 -12.07
N ARG A 13 17.80 -8.47 -11.99
CA ARG A 13 16.60 -9.32 -11.92
C ARG A 13 15.87 -9.18 -10.58
N GLU A 14 16.62 -9.09 -9.49
CA GLU A 14 16.07 -8.88 -8.14
C GLU A 14 15.41 -7.50 -8.00
N ARG A 15 16.09 -6.43 -8.43
CA ARG A 15 15.50 -5.07 -8.39
C ARG A 15 14.23 -4.97 -9.23
N HIS A 16 14.20 -5.65 -10.37
CA HIS A 16 13.01 -5.70 -11.22
C HIS A 16 11.86 -6.45 -10.54
N ALA A 17 12.15 -7.58 -9.88
CA ALA A 17 11.16 -8.33 -9.10
C ALA A 17 10.59 -7.49 -7.94
N VAL A 18 11.44 -6.75 -7.22
CA VAL A 18 11.00 -5.81 -6.16
C VAL A 18 10.10 -4.73 -6.74
N GLY A 19 10.50 -4.11 -7.87
CA GLY A 19 9.67 -3.09 -8.54
C GLY A 19 8.29 -3.62 -8.96
N LEU A 20 8.21 -4.84 -9.47
CA LEU A 20 6.94 -5.49 -9.80
C LEU A 20 6.08 -5.77 -8.56
N SER A 21 6.71 -6.21 -7.45
CA SER A 21 6.03 -6.44 -6.18
C SER A 21 5.43 -5.14 -5.61
N VAL A 22 6.22 -4.05 -5.60
CA VAL A 22 5.75 -2.73 -5.14
C VAL A 22 4.60 -2.22 -6.01
N ARG A 23 4.69 -2.35 -7.34
CA ARG A 23 3.59 -1.96 -8.25
C ARG A 23 2.30 -2.73 -7.99
N ARG A 24 2.38 -4.02 -7.65
CA ARG A 24 1.20 -4.82 -7.27
C ARG A 24 0.58 -4.30 -5.97
N LYS A 25 1.38 -4.01 -4.95
CA LYS A 25 0.92 -3.44 -3.67
C LYS A 25 0.28 -2.07 -3.84
N VAL A 26 0.87 -1.19 -4.65
CA VAL A 26 0.29 0.13 -4.97
C VAL A 26 -1.07 -0.03 -5.66
N ARG A 27 -1.19 -0.94 -6.63
CA ARG A 27 -2.46 -1.21 -7.33
C ARG A 27 -3.53 -1.78 -6.39
N GLU A 28 -3.13 -2.62 -5.45
CA GLU A 28 -4.03 -3.14 -4.43
C GLU A 28 -4.53 -2.01 -3.53
N LEU A 29 -3.63 -1.13 -3.07
CA LEU A 29 -3.98 0.03 -2.26
C LEU A 29 -4.95 0.97 -3.00
N GLN A 30 -4.74 1.23 -4.29
CA GLN A 30 -5.64 2.02 -5.13
C GLN A 30 -7.07 1.44 -5.21
N ARG A 31 -7.23 0.12 -5.06
CA ARG A 31 -8.55 -0.54 -5.04
C ARG A 31 -9.22 -0.46 -3.69
N LEU A 32 -8.45 -0.50 -2.61
CA LEU A 32 -8.95 -0.46 -1.23
C LEU A 32 -9.35 0.95 -0.80
N VAL A 33 -8.60 1.95 -1.21
CA VAL A 33 -8.82 3.34 -0.78
C VAL A 33 -9.89 4.00 -1.66
N PRO A 34 -10.97 4.54 -1.08
CA PRO A 34 -11.99 5.27 -1.84
C PRO A 34 -11.38 6.43 -2.65
N GLY A 35 -11.68 6.51 -3.93
CA GLY A 35 -11.08 7.51 -4.85
C GLY A 35 -9.63 7.21 -5.27
N GLY A 36 -9.00 6.16 -4.73
CA GLY A 36 -7.57 5.88 -4.93
C GLY A 36 -7.16 5.48 -6.35
N ARG A 37 -8.08 4.94 -7.17
CA ARG A 37 -7.76 4.46 -8.54
C ARG A 37 -7.20 5.53 -9.48
N GLN A 38 -7.53 6.79 -9.24
CA GLN A 38 -7.13 7.92 -10.08
C GLN A 38 -5.86 8.60 -9.56
N LEU A 39 -5.38 8.22 -8.38
CA LEU A 39 -4.27 8.92 -7.71
C LEU A 39 -2.91 8.32 -8.09
N PRO A 40 -1.91 9.17 -8.39
CA PRO A 40 -0.51 8.75 -8.45
C PRO A 40 0.00 8.34 -7.06
N ALA A 41 1.05 7.51 -7.02
CA ALA A 41 1.49 6.84 -5.78
C ALA A 41 1.75 7.79 -4.59
N ALA A 42 2.39 8.93 -4.82
CA ALA A 42 2.68 9.89 -3.74
C ALA A 42 1.40 10.46 -3.10
N GLN A 43 0.44 10.87 -3.94
CA GLN A 43 -0.85 11.39 -3.47
C GLN A 43 -1.71 10.28 -2.86
N LEU A 44 -1.63 9.06 -3.42
CA LEU A 44 -2.32 7.89 -2.88
C LEU A 44 -1.92 7.63 -1.42
N PHE A 45 -0.63 7.73 -1.08
CA PHE A 45 -0.18 7.48 0.29
C PHE A 45 -0.68 8.53 1.27
N LEU A 46 -0.67 9.81 0.89
CA LEU A 46 -1.24 10.87 1.73
C LEU A 46 -2.74 10.67 1.94
N HIS A 47 -3.49 10.46 0.85
CA HIS A 47 -4.93 10.18 0.89
C HIS A 47 -5.26 8.90 1.69
N THR A 48 -4.38 7.90 1.65
CA THR A 48 -4.51 6.69 2.47
C THR A 48 -4.37 7.01 3.96
N ALA A 49 -3.41 7.85 4.34
CA ALA A 49 -3.23 8.25 5.74
C ALA A 49 -4.49 8.94 6.28
N ASP A 50 -5.05 9.88 5.50
CA ASP A 50 -6.32 10.53 5.82
C ASP A 50 -7.44 9.49 5.96
N TYR A 51 -7.55 8.55 5.01
CA TYR A 51 -8.60 7.53 5.05
C TYR A 51 -8.50 6.61 6.29
N ILE A 52 -7.29 6.19 6.66
CA ILE A 52 -7.06 5.41 7.89
C ILE A 52 -7.48 6.20 9.11
N PHE A 53 -7.13 7.48 9.19
CA PHE A 53 -7.51 8.35 10.29
C PHE A 53 -9.04 8.49 10.41
N HIS A 54 -9.72 8.77 9.30
CA HIS A 54 -11.18 8.87 9.26
C HIS A 54 -11.88 7.57 9.70
N LEU A 55 -11.38 6.42 9.23
CA LEU A 55 -11.95 5.12 9.62
C LEU A 55 -11.75 4.85 11.10
N SER A 56 -10.57 5.18 11.63
CA SER A 56 -10.23 5.05 13.05
C SER A 56 -11.16 5.89 13.93
N LEU A 57 -11.46 7.13 13.53
CA LEU A 57 -12.42 7.98 14.23
C LEU A 57 -13.84 7.40 14.19
N LYS A 58 -14.31 6.94 13.01
CA LYS A 58 -15.64 6.30 12.89
C LYS A 58 -15.78 5.10 13.82
N VAL A 59 -14.77 4.23 13.86
CA VAL A 59 -14.79 3.06 14.75
C VAL A 59 -14.77 3.47 16.22
N GLN A 60 -13.99 4.47 16.60
CA GLN A 60 -13.97 4.97 17.98
C GLN A 60 -15.35 5.51 18.41
N VAL A 61 -15.99 6.33 17.58
CA VAL A 61 -17.33 6.85 17.85
C VAL A 61 -18.35 5.71 17.96
N LEU A 62 -18.37 4.78 17.00
CA LEU A 62 -19.29 3.64 17.03
C LEU A 62 -19.10 2.77 18.27
N ARG A 63 -17.85 2.53 18.69
CA ARG A 63 -17.55 1.79 19.93
C ARG A 63 -18.01 2.54 21.18
N ALA A 64 -17.82 3.87 21.23
CA ALA A 64 -18.30 4.67 22.34
C ALA A 64 -19.84 4.60 22.44
N LEU A 65 -20.54 4.82 21.33
CA LEU A 65 -22.00 4.71 21.27
C LEU A 65 -22.49 3.31 21.63
N SER A 66 -21.85 2.26 21.12
CA SER A 66 -22.21 0.87 21.45
C SER A 66 -22.15 0.63 22.97
N LYS A 67 -21.16 1.16 23.68
CA LYS A 67 -21.07 1.04 25.14
C LYS A 67 -22.18 1.82 25.86
N PHE A 68 -22.68 2.91 25.28
CA PHE A 68 -23.81 3.64 25.85
C PHE A 68 -25.14 2.91 25.67
N TYR A 69 -25.35 2.22 24.53
CA TYR A 69 -26.62 1.57 24.20
C TYR A 69 -26.69 0.08 24.56
N MET A 70 -25.55 -0.60 24.68
CA MET A 70 -25.42 -2.01 25.07
C MET A 70 -24.40 -2.13 26.20
N PRO A 71 -24.80 -1.87 27.46
CA PRO A 71 -23.91 -1.99 28.61
C PRO A 71 -23.44 -3.43 28.85
#